data_AF-A0A9E0QX74-F1
#
_entry.id   AF-A0A9E0QX74-F1
#
_cell.length_a   1.000
_cell.length_b   1.000
_cell.length_c   1.000
_cell.angle_alpha   90.00
_cell.angle_beta   90.00
_cell.angle_gamma   90.00
#
_symmetry.space_group_name_H-M   'P 1'
#
loop_
_entity.id
_entity.type
_entity.pdbx_description
1 polymer ?
#
loop_
_entity_poly.entity_id
_entity_poly.type
_entity_poly.pdbx_seq_one_letter_code
_entity_poly.pdbx_strand_id
1 'polypeptide(L)'
;AQLDDSYQLPTDLFDIEVIEEVKQLPLWQRLWLDRLFQLGGLLLALLVVTAAFIWQHRLSAYSRLFHGARWGVMLFTLFFIGFYAQGQLSVVNIYTLLLQLKKGFDFQVFLLDPVLFVLWTYVFITLFLWGRGVFCGWLCPFGVLQEIVGQVAKVLKLKQIKIPPAVHAKLQKLKYLLLLVLVGSAFWSVSMAERLAELEPFKTAITLNFIRSWPFVFYAVLLLGVGLFIHKFFCRYLCPLGAGLAMLGKFSLFRWLQRRTECGSPCQLCKVRCDIDSINRDGSIDYDECIQCMECIVILNNKDQCAIELSQNKQKRRNRDNRREIPARQL
;
A
#
# COMPACT_ATOMS: atom_id res chain seq x y z
N ALA A 1 87.07 6.55 -9.59
CA ALA A 1 86.21 5.68 -10.41
C ALA A 1 84.86 6.36 -10.51
N GLN A 2 84.50 6.83 -11.71
CA GLN A 2 83.18 7.40 -11.99
C GLN A 2 82.16 6.27 -11.85
N LEU A 3 81.22 6.40 -10.91
CA LEU A 3 80.06 5.51 -10.85
C LEU A 3 79.17 5.92 -12.02
N ASP A 4 79.08 5.02 -12.99
CA ASP A 4 78.27 5.17 -14.20
C ASP A 4 76.79 5.10 -13.78
N ASP A 5 75.99 6.12 -14.07
CA ASP A 5 74.54 6.22 -13.74
C ASP A 5 73.68 5.20 -14.52
N SER A 6 74.31 4.23 -15.18
CA SER A 6 73.72 3.21 -16.05
C SER A 6 73.44 1.88 -15.36
N TYR A 7 73.75 1.74 -14.06
CA TYR A 7 73.52 0.48 -13.33
C TYR A 7 72.11 0.43 -12.72
N GLN A 8 71.16 -0.14 -13.47
CA GLN A 8 69.85 -0.54 -12.95
C GLN A 8 69.96 -1.96 -12.36
N LEU A 9 69.50 -2.13 -11.12
CA LEU A 9 69.43 -3.42 -10.45
C LEU A 9 68.52 -4.38 -11.26
N PRO A 10 68.88 -5.68 -11.39
CA PRO A 10 68.03 -6.69 -12.01
C PRO A 10 66.63 -6.66 -11.41
N THR A 11 65.61 -6.70 -12.27
CA THR A 11 64.18 -6.66 -11.89
C THR A 11 63.78 -7.76 -10.91
N ASP A 12 64.60 -8.80 -10.80
CA ASP A 12 64.38 -10.03 -10.06
C ASP A 12 64.74 -9.89 -8.56
N LEU A 13 65.36 -8.76 -8.18
CA LEU A 13 65.67 -8.38 -6.79
C LEU A 13 64.61 -7.47 -6.17
N PHE A 14 63.61 -7.05 -6.93
CA PHE A 14 62.46 -6.34 -6.40
C PHE A 14 61.40 -7.36 -6.02
N ASP A 15 61.08 -7.46 -4.72
CA ASP A 15 59.81 -8.04 -4.28
C ASP A 15 58.71 -7.11 -4.79
N ILE A 16 58.26 -7.37 -6.02
CA ILE A 16 57.04 -6.78 -6.53
C ILE A 16 55.93 -7.48 -5.74
N GLU A 17 55.53 -6.90 -4.61
CA GLU A 17 54.24 -7.21 -4.02
C GLU A 17 53.21 -6.95 -5.13
N VAL A 18 52.78 -8.02 -5.80
CA VAL A 18 51.60 -8.00 -6.63
C VAL A 18 50.48 -7.74 -5.65
N ILE A 19 50.15 -6.47 -5.46
CA ILE A 19 48.90 -6.06 -4.84
C ILE A 19 47.85 -6.65 -5.77
N GLU A 20 47.34 -7.84 -5.46
CA GLU A 20 46.10 -8.31 -6.03
C GLU A 20 45.10 -7.22 -5.71
N GLU A 21 44.77 -6.39 -6.71
CA GLU A 21 43.57 -5.58 -6.67
C GLU A 21 42.42 -6.57 -6.56
N VAL A 22 42.07 -6.93 -5.32
CA VAL A 22 40.85 -7.64 -5.00
C VAL A 22 39.76 -6.75 -5.55
N LYS A 23 39.25 -7.07 -6.74
CA LYS A 23 38.31 -6.28 -7.50
C LYS A 23 37.11 -6.04 -6.61
N GLN A 24 37.12 -4.91 -5.91
CA GLN A 24 36.17 -4.67 -4.86
C GLN A 24 34.82 -4.53 -5.54
N LEU A 25 33.97 -5.56 -5.41
CA LEU A 25 32.60 -5.51 -5.91
C LEU A 25 32.00 -4.16 -5.49
N PRO A 26 31.42 -3.39 -6.42
CA PRO A 26 30.89 -2.07 -6.11
C PRO A 26 29.87 -2.18 -4.96
N LEU A 27 29.84 -1.17 -4.08
CA LEU A 27 29.11 -1.20 -2.80
C LEU A 27 27.66 -1.67 -2.95
N TRP A 28 26.97 -1.26 -4.02
CA TRP A 28 25.60 -1.68 -4.29
C TRP A 28 25.48 -3.19 -4.53
N GLN A 29 26.41 -3.84 -5.24
CA GLN A 29 26.34 -5.29 -5.48
C GLN A 29 26.46 -6.09 -4.18
N ARG A 30 27.33 -5.63 -3.26
CA ARG A 30 27.47 -6.25 -1.93
C ARG A 30 26.17 -6.12 -1.13
N LEU A 31 25.55 -4.95 -1.13
CA LEU A 31 24.27 -4.72 -0.44
C LEU A 31 23.14 -5.59 -0.98
N TRP A 32 23.12 -5.87 -2.29
CA TRP A 32 22.14 -6.77 -2.90
C TRP A 32 22.38 -8.24 -2.50
N LEU A 33 23.64 -8.68 -2.46
CA LEU A 33 24.02 -10.02 -2.03
C LEU A 33 23.72 -10.25 -0.55
N ASP A 34 24.05 -9.30 0.32
CA ASP A 34 23.80 -9.40 1.76
C ASP A 34 22.30 -9.41 2.11
N ARG A 35 21.46 -8.82 1.25
CA ARG A 35 20.00 -8.73 1.44
C ARG A 35 19.20 -9.72 0.62
N LEU A 36 19.83 -10.77 0.06
CA LEU A 36 19.14 -11.78 -0.76
C LEU A 36 17.92 -12.41 -0.07
N PHE A 37 18.01 -12.70 1.24
CA PHE A 37 16.88 -13.24 1.99
C PHE A 37 15.70 -12.26 2.08
N GLN A 38 15.98 -10.97 2.32
CA GLN A 38 14.98 -9.90 2.36
C GLN A 38 14.32 -9.74 0.99
N LEU A 39 15.11 -9.77 -0.08
CA LEU A 39 14.65 -9.67 -1.46
C LEU A 39 13.81 -10.88 -1.87
N GLY A 40 14.22 -12.10 -1.53
CA GLY A 40 13.46 -13.31 -1.80
C GLY A 40 12.08 -13.28 -1.12
N GLY A 41 12.03 -12.90 0.16
CA GLY A 41 10.77 -12.76 0.89
C GLY A 41 9.88 -11.64 0.35
N LEU A 42 10.48 -10.51 -0.06
CA LEU A 42 9.76 -9.41 -0.71
C LEU A 42 9.14 -9.88 -2.04
N LEU A 43 9.94 -10.48 -2.93
CA LEU A 43 9.47 -10.96 -4.23
C LEU A 43 8.36 -12.01 -4.08
N LEU A 44 8.49 -12.94 -3.14
CA LEU A 44 7.43 -13.90 -2.82
C LEU A 44 6.14 -13.18 -2.41
N ALA A 45 6.21 -12.20 -1.51
CA ALA A 45 5.05 -11.44 -1.08
C ALA A 45 4.39 -10.65 -2.22
N LEU A 46 5.20 -10.02 -3.08
CA LEU A 46 4.72 -9.32 -4.26
C LEU A 46 4.03 -10.27 -5.25
N LEU A 47 4.58 -11.48 -5.45
CA LEU A 47 3.94 -12.52 -6.26
C LEU A 47 2.62 -12.97 -5.65
N VAL A 48 2.56 -13.20 -4.33
CA VAL A 48 1.34 -13.60 -3.62
C VAL A 48 0.26 -12.51 -3.73
N VAL A 49 0.61 -11.23 -3.56
CA VAL A 49 -0.34 -10.12 -3.74
C VAL A 49 -0.85 -10.06 -5.17
N THR A 50 0.05 -10.16 -6.15
CA THR A 50 -0.32 -10.14 -7.58
C THR A 50 -1.24 -11.32 -7.93
N ALA A 51 -0.92 -12.51 -7.43
CA ALA A 51 -1.75 -13.71 -7.57
C ALA A 51 -3.14 -13.53 -6.92
N ALA A 52 -3.21 -12.91 -5.74
CA ALA A 52 -4.48 -12.63 -5.07
C ALA A 52 -5.38 -11.68 -5.90
N PHE A 53 -4.78 -10.72 -6.61
CA PHE A 53 -5.51 -9.84 -7.53
C PHE A 53 -5.97 -10.56 -8.79
N ILE A 54 -5.12 -11.42 -9.39
CA ILE A 54 -5.49 -12.20 -10.58
C ILE A 54 -6.62 -13.19 -10.26
N TRP A 55 -6.54 -13.88 -9.13
CA TRP A 55 -7.55 -14.87 -8.71
C TRP A 55 -8.68 -14.30 -7.85
N GLN A 56 -8.86 -12.97 -7.83
CA GLN A 56 -9.83 -12.30 -6.96
C GLN A 56 -11.25 -12.89 -7.07
N HIS A 57 -11.72 -13.23 -8.27
CA HIS A 57 -13.08 -13.76 -8.48
C HIS A 57 -13.28 -15.16 -7.88
N ARG A 58 -12.26 -16.02 -7.97
CA ARG A 58 -12.32 -17.38 -7.43
C ARG A 58 -12.14 -17.38 -5.91
N LEU A 59 -11.25 -16.53 -5.40
CA LEU A 59 -10.96 -16.44 -3.97
C LEU A 59 -12.11 -15.79 -3.19
N SER A 60 -12.75 -14.77 -3.76
CA SER A 60 -13.86 -14.04 -3.13
C SER A 60 -15.15 -14.86 -2.96
N ALA A 61 -15.31 -15.97 -3.70
CA ALA A 61 -16.41 -16.91 -3.47
C ALA A 61 -16.34 -17.56 -2.08
N TYR A 62 -15.14 -17.68 -1.50
CA TYR A 62 -14.91 -18.27 -0.18
C TYR A 62 -14.50 -17.18 0.83
N SER A 63 -15.49 -16.50 1.41
CA SER A 63 -15.29 -15.36 2.33
C SER A 63 -14.29 -15.67 3.45
N ARG A 64 -14.41 -16.80 4.18
CA ARG A 64 -13.48 -17.14 5.28
C ARG A 64 -12.03 -17.30 4.81
N LEU A 65 -11.82 -17.98 3.68
CA LEU A 65 -10.49 -18.17 3.11
C LEU A 65 -9.90 -16.85 2.64
N PHE A 66 -10.70 -16.00 1.99
CA PHE A 66 -10.27 -14.68 1.54
C PHE A 66 -9.83 -13.80 2.72
N HIS A 67 -10.63 -13.71 3.78
CA HIS A 67 -10.27 -12.91 4.96
C HIS A 67 -9.01 -13.46 5.63
N GLY A 68 -8.88 -14.79 5.77
CA GLY A 68 -7.68 -15.41 6.34
C GLY A 68 -6.42 -15.14 5.50
N ALA A 69 -6.48 -15.34 4.19
CA ALA A 69 -5.38 -15.06 3.28
C ALA A 69 -4.98 -13.58 3.29
N ARG A 70 -5.95 -12.67 3.27
CA ARG A 70 -5.73 -11.23 3.37
C ARG A 70 -5.03 -10.86 4.68
N TRP A 71 -5.49 -11.37 5.81
CA TRP A 71 -4.83 -11.16 7.10
C TRP A 71 -3.42 -11.71 7.14
N GLY A 72 -3.19 -12.90 6.57
CA GLY A 72 -1.86 -13.49 6.44
C GLY A 72 -0.89 -12.59 5.67
N VAL A 73 -1.31 -12.09 4.51
CA VAL A 73 -0.49 -11.16 3.70
C VAL A 73 -0.23 -9.85 4.45
N MET A 74 -1.26 -9.26 5.07
CA MET A 74 -1.11 -8.02 5.83
C MET A 74 -0.14 -8.15 7.01
N LEU A 75 -0.25 -9.23 7.79
CA LEU A 75 0.66 -9.49 8.91
C LEU A 75 2.08 -9.73 8.40
N PHE A 76 2.25 -10.49 7.31
CA PHE A 76 3.55 -10.66 6.67
C PHE A 76 4.14 -9.32 6.24
N THR A 77 3.36 -8.45 5.60
CA THR A 77 3.80 -7.11 5.21
C THR A 77 4.22 -6.26 6.41
N LEU A 78 3.47 -6.29 7.52
CA LEU A 78 3.81 -5.50 8.71
C LEU A 78 5.13 -5.96 9.35
N PHE A 79 5.26 -7.27 9.61
CA PHE A 79 6.42 -7.80 10.34
C PHE A 79 7.64 -7.98 9.45
N PHE A 80 7.48 -8.56 8.26
CA PHE A 80 8.59 -8.84 7.36
C PHE A 80 8.99 -7.60 6.55
N ILE A 81 8.06 -6.98 5.81
CA ILE A 81 8.41 -5.83 4.96
C ILE A 81 8.64 -4.57 5.80
N GLY A 82 7.78 -4.32 6.80
CA GLY A 82 7.86 -3.17 7.68
C GLY A 82 9.02 -3.25 8.67
N PHE A 83 8.93 -4.12 9.68
CA PHE A 83 9.91 -4.14 10.78
C PHE A 83 11.26 -4.76 10.40
N TYR A 84 11.26 -5.87 9.63
CA TYR A 84 12.50 -6.58 9.30
C TYR A 84 13.24 -5.98 8.10
N ALA A 85 12.56 -5.83 6.96
CA ALA A 85 13.18 -5.35 5.72
C ALA A 85 13.21 -3.81 5.60
N GLN A 86 12.49 -3.08 6.47
CA GLN A 86 12.41 -1.60 6.46
C GLN A 86 11.98 -1.01 5.10
N GLY A 87 11.17 -1.77 4.35
CA GLY A 87 10.65 -1.39 3.04
C GLY A 87 9.53 -0.37 3.14
N GLN A 88 9.88 0.90 3.37
CA GLN A 88 8.93 1.99 3.55
C GLN A 88 9.00 3.02 2.40
N LEU A 89 7.91 3.14 1.65
CA LEU A 89 7.73 4.29 0.76
C LEU A 89 7.31 5.49 1.60
N SER A 90 8.01 6.60 1.40
CA SER A 90 7.73 7.91 2.00
C SER A 90 7.75 8.97 0.88
N VAL A 91 7.16 10.14 1.14
CA VAL A 91 7.26 11.30 0.25
C VAL A 91 8.71 11.70 -0.03
N VAL A 92 9.64 11.45 0.90
CA VAL A 92 11.07 11.71 0.68
C VAL A 92 11.58 10.95 -0.56
N ASN A 93 11.08 9.74 -0.82
CA ASN A 93 11.49 8.96 -1.97
C ASN A 93 10.90 9.50 -3.29
N ILE A 94 9.71 10.11 -3.25
CA ILE A 94 9.17 10.84 -4.41
C ILE A 94 10.06 12.06 -4.68
N TYR A 95 10.49 12.76 -3.63
CA TYR A 95 11.34 13.93 -3.74
C TYR A 95 12.73 13.61 -4.30
N THR A 96 13.39 12.55 -3.81
CA THR A 96 14.68 12.12 -4.36
C THR A 96 14.57 11.81 -5.86
N LEU A 97 13.48 11.16 -6.28
CA LEU A 97 13.19 10.91 -7.70
C LEU A 97 13.02 12.22 -8.51
N LEU A 98 12.23 13.17 -8.00
CA LEU A 98 12.01 14.47 -8.66
C LEU A 98 13.29 15.32 -8.75
N LEU A 99 14.12 15.31 -7.71
CA LEU A 99 15.41 16.00 -7.73
C LEU A 99 16.38 15.40 -8.75
N GLN A 100 16.44 14.07 -8.83
CA GLN A 100 17.31 13.38 -9.77
C GLN A 100 16.89 13.60 -11.21
N LEU A 101 15.58 13.64 -11.49
CA LEU A 101 15.08 14.03 -12.81
C LEU A 101 15.58 15.42 -13.24
N LYS A 102 15.80 16.34 -12.29
CA LYS A 102 16.26 17.72 -12.56
C LYS A 102 17.78 17.85 -12.67
N LYS A 103 18.56 17.04 -11.94
CA LYS A 103 20.03 17.14 -11.85
C LYS A 103 20.80 16.11 -12.68
N GLY A 104 20.11 15.13 -13.28
CA GLY A 104 20.71 13.98 -13.95
C GLY A 104 20.37 12.69 -13.21
N PHE A 105 19.89 11.68 -13.93
CA PHE A 105 19.45 10.39 -13.37
C PHE A 105 20.65 9.53 -12.92
N ASP A 106 21.16 9.78 -11.72
CA ASP A 106 22.12 8.89 -11.08
C ASP A 106 21.40 7.75 -10.36
N PHE A 107 21.21 6.63 -11.05
CA PHE A 107 20.58 5.41 -10.52
C PHE A 107 21.27 4.86 -9.26
N GLN A 108 22.54 5.18 -9.05
CA GLN A 108 23.35 4.65 -7.95
C GLN A 108 22.70 4.85 -6.57
N VAL A 109 22.07 6.01 -6.30
CA VAL A 109 21.45 6.29 -5.00
C VAL A 109 20.25 5.39 -4.73
N PHE A 110 19.47 5.05 -5.77
CA PHE A 110 18.35 4.13 -5.64
C PHE A 110 18.81 2.68 -5.46
N LEU A 111 19.94 2.30 -6.10
CA LEU A 111 20.48 0.95 -5.99
C LEU A 111 21.10 0.65 -4.61
N LEU A 112 21.35 1.66 -3.78
CA LEU A 112 21.85 1.49 -2.40
C LEU A 112 20.81 0.83 -1.49
N ASP A 113 19.51 1.03 -1.74
CA ASP A 113 18.45 0.32 -1.01
C ASP A 113 17.70 -0.63 -1.97
N PRO A 114 18.13 -1.91 -2.05
CA PRO A 114 17.57 -2.86 -2.99
C PRO A 114 16.09 -3.18 -2.71
N VAL A 115 15.70 -3.17 -1.43
CA VAL A 115 14.32 -3.46 -0.99
C VAL A 115 13.40 -2.34 -1.46
N LEU A 116 13.79 -1.08 -1.19
CA LEU A 116 13.02 0.07 -1.64
C LEU A 116 12.95 0.15 -3.16
N PHE A 117 14.04 -0.14 -3.88
CA PHE A 117 14.06 -0.11 -5.34
C PHE A 117 13.07 -1.10 -5.97
N VAL A 118 13.08 -2.36 -5.51
CA VAL A 118 12.14 -3.39 -5.99
C VAL A 118 10.70 -3.02 -5.65
N LEU A 119 10.45 -2.56 -4.42
CA LEU A 119 9.12 -2.16 -3.99
C LEU A 119 8.59 -0.95 -4.78
N TRP A 120 9.43 0.06 -5.03
CA TRP A 120 9.06 1.22 -5.84
C TRP A 120 8.74 0.84 -7.28
N THR A 121 9.58 0.00 -7.90
CA THR A 121 9.36 -0.47 -9.27
C THR A 121 8.04 -1.24 -9.36
N TYR A 122 7.77 -2.13 -8.41
CA TYR A 122 6.50 -2.84 -8.33
C TYR A 122 5.32 -1.89 -8.12
N VAL A 123 5.41 -0.96 -7.17
CA VAL A 123 4.33 0.01 -6.90
C VAL A 123 4.07 0.87 -8.12
N PHE A 124 5.11 1.31 -8.84
CA PHE A 124 4.96 2.09 -10.06
C PHE A 124 4.20 1.30 -11.14
N ILE A 125 4.64 0.06 -11.44
CA ILE A 125 3.97 -0.80 -12.43
C ILE A 125 2.51 -1.06 -12.02
N THR A 126 2.29 -1.48 -10.78
CA THR A 126 0.94 -1.80 -10.29
C THR A 126 0.02 -0.59 -10.20
N LEU A 127 0.58 0.60 -9.97
CA LEU A 127 -0.17 1.83 -9.96
C LEU A 127 -0.74 2.19 -11.35
N PHE A 128 0.01 1.97 -12.43
CA PHE A 128 -0.52 2.15 -13.78
C PHE A 128 -1.49 1.03 -14.20
N LEU A 129 -1.33 -0.19 -13.67
CA LEU A 129 -2.22 -1.28 -14.00
C LEU A 129 -3.53 -1.22 -13.21
N TRP A 130 -3.45 -1.21 -11.87
CA TRP A 130 -4.57 -1.37 -10.94
C TRP A 130 -4.86 -0.14 -10.07
N GLY A 131 -4.03 0.90 -10.13
CA GLY A 131 -4.13 2.07 -9.26
C GLY A 131 -3.43 1.86 -7.91
N ARG A 132 -3.62 2.80 -6.99
CA ARG A 132 -2.89 2.84 -5.71
C ARG A 132 -3.35 1.81 -4.66
N GLY A 133 -4.46 1.13 -4.89
CA GLY A 133 -5.10 0.28 -3.86
C GLY A 133 -4.27 -0.95 -3.51
N VAL A 134 -3.47 -1.48 -4.44
CA VAL A 134 -2.52 -2.57 -4.18
C VAL A 134 -1.55 -2.17 -3.05
N PHE A 135 -0.94 -0.98 -3.16
CA PHE A 135 0.00 -0.50 -2.14
C PHE A 135 -0.69 -0.12 -0.83
N CYS A 136 -1.63 0.83 -0.86
CA CYS A 136 -2.26 1.35 0.36
C CYS A 136 -3.11 0.31 1.09
N GLY A 137 -3.60 -0.70 0.37
CA GLY A 137 -4.47 -1.75 0.90
C GLY A 137 -3.73 -2.99 1.38
N TRP A 138 -2.61 -3.37 0.77
CA TRP A 138 -1.95 -4.67 1.02
C TRP A 138 -0.49 -4.54 1.43
N LEU A 139 0.28 -3.64 0.80
CA LEU A 139 1.74 -3.54 0.98
C LEU A 139 2.20 -2.46 1.97
N CYS A 140 1.33 -1.51 2.33
CA CYS A 140 1.71 -0.44 3.26
C CYS A 140 1.66 -0.94 4.72
N PRO A 141 2.80 -1.03 5.44
CA PRO A 141 2.84 -1.56 6.80
C PRO A 141 2.05 -0.68 7.79
N PHE A 142 2.14 0.64 7.68
CA PHE A 142 1.32 1.54 8.51
C PHE A 142 -0.17 1.43 8.17
N GLY A 143 -0.51 1.19 6.90
CA GLY A 143 -1.87 0.90 6.49
C GLY A 143 -2.41 -0.34 7.20
N VAL A 144 -1.60 -1.40 7.32
CA VAL A 144 -1.93 -2.61 8.10
C VAL A 144 -2.11 -2.27 9.57
N LEU A 145 -1.22 -1.48 10.16
CA LEU A 145 -1.34 -1.06 11.57
C LEU A 145 -2.69 -0.37 11.83
N GLN A 146 -3.12 0.51 10.93
CA GLN A 146 -4.44 1.15 11.01
C GLN A 146 -5.62 0.18 10.78
N GLU A 147 -5.44 -0.86 9.97
CA GLU A 147 -6.44 -1.92 9.79
C GLU A 147 -6.61 -2.72 11.09
N ILE A 148 -5.50 -3.07 11.76
CA ILE A 148 -5.50 -3.74 13.06
C ILE A 148 -6.23 -2.89 14.09
N VAL A 149 -5.90 -1.61 14.19
CA VAL A 149 -6.60 -0.66 15.09
C VAL A 149 -8.10 -0.64 14.81
N GLY A 150 -8.52 -0.60 13.53
CA GLY A 150 -9.93 -0.66 13.15
C GLY A 150 -10.62 -1.96 13.58
N GLN A 151 -9.94 -3.11 13.49
CA GLN A 151 -10.49 -4.37 14.02
C GLN A 151 -10.56 -4.39 15.55
N VAL A 152 -9.53 -3.89 16.22
CA VAL A 152 -9.53 -3.75 17.69
C VAL A 152 -10.72 -2.91 18.13
N ALA A 153 -11.02 -1.81 17.42
CA ALA A 153 -12.20 -1.01 17.70
C ALA A 153 -13.52 -1.78 17.53
N LYS A 154 -13.63 -2.64 16.51
CA LYS A 154 -14.80 -3.53 16.30
C LYS A 154 -14.93 -4.56 17.42
N VAL A 155 -13.83 -5.16 17.87
CA VAL A 155 -13.78 -6.12 18.99
C VAL A 155 -14.18 -5.44 20.30
N LEU A 156 -13.68 -4.22 20.54
CA LEU A 156 -14.04 -3.39 21.70
C LEU A 156 -15.45 -2.76 21.58
N LYS A 157 -16.20 -3.08 20.51
CA LYS A 157 -17.55 -2.54 20.22
C LYS A 157 -17.62 -1.01 20.23
N LEU A 158 -16.52 -0.34 19.88
CA LEU A 158 -16.48 1.10 19.74
C LEU A 158 -17.29 1.51 18.50
N LYS A 159 -18.17 2.51 18.68
CA LYS A 159 -19.00 3.01 17.59
C LYS A 159 -18.14 3.73 16.55
N GLN A 160 -18.02 3.13 15.37
CA GLN A 160 -17.36 3.75 14.22
C GLN A 160 -18.12 5.01 13.79
N ILE A 161 -17.42 6.14 13.72
CA ILE A 161 -18.00 7.43 13.34
C ILE A 161 -17.94 7.56 11.82
N LYS A 162 -19.10 7.53 11.17
CA LYS A 162 -19.22 7.86 9.74
C LYS A 162 -19.35 9.37 9.56
N ILE A 163 -18.36 9.95 8.88
CA ILE A 163 -18.32 11.39 8.61
C ILE A 163 -19.32 11.74 7.49
N PRO A 164 -20.10 12.84 7.60
CA PRO A 164 -20.99 13.27 6.55
C PRO A 164 -20.26 13.47 5.21
N PRO A 165 -20.84 13.10 4.04
CA PRO A 165 -20.15 13.12 2.75
C PRO A 165 -19.53 14.47 2.38
N ALA A 166 -20.18 15.58 2.72
CA ALA A 166 -19.67 16.93 2.44
C ALA A 166 -18.40 17.26 3.22
N VAL A 167 -18.33 16.86 4.49
CA VAL A 167 -17.15 17.06 5.35
C VAL A 167 -16.04 16.10 4.93
N HIS A 168 -16.41 14.86 4.61
CA HIS A 168 -15.50 13.84 4.12
C HIS A 168 -14.74 14.31 2.87
N ALA A 169 -15.45 14.84 1.86
CA ALA A 169 -14.86 15.35 0.63
C ALA A 169 -13.92 16.55 0.88
N LYS A 170 -14.24 17.43 1.85
CA LYS A 170 -13.35 18.55 2.21
C LYS A 170 -12.09 18.07 2.92
N LEU A 171 -12.22 17.16 3.89
CA LEU A 171 -11.08 16.59 4.61
C LEU A 171 -10.15 15.80 3.68
N GLN A 172 -10.68 15.14 2.64
CA GLN A 172 -9.84 14.48 1.63
C GLN A 172 -8.98 15.45 0.83
N LYS A 173 -9.36 16.72 0.70
CA LYS A 173 -8.52 17.75 0.05
C LYS A 173 -7.30 18.12 0.89
N LEU A 174 -7.33 17.88 2.20
CA LEU A 174 -6.24 18.22 3.11
C LEU A 174 -4.95 17.48 2.77
N LYS A 175 -5.01 16.18 2.46
CA LYS A 175 -3.81 15.42 2.02
C LYS A 175 -3.19 15.96 0.73
N TYR A 176 -4.00 16.49 -0.19
CA TYR A 176 -3.49 17.11 -1.42
C TYR A 176 -2.86 18.47 -1.13
N LEU A 177 -3.42 19.25 -0.19
CA LEU A 177 -2.79 20.48 0.29
C LEU A 177 -1.44 20.18 0.96
N LEU A 178 -1.37 19.16 1.82
CA LEU A 178 -0.12 18.73 2.46
C LEU A 178 0.92 18.30 1.42
N LEU A 179 0.52 17.53 0.40
CA LEU A 179 1.39 17.17 -0.71
C LEU A 179 1.92 18.40 -1.45
N LEU A 180 1.05 19.38 -1.77
CA LEU A 180 1.45 20.61 -2.46
C LEU A 180 2.44 21.41 -1.63
N VAL A 181 2.19 21.57 -0.33
CA VAL A 181 3.10 22.28 0.59
C VAL A 181 4.44 21.55 0.69
N LEU A 182 4.42 20.21 0.81
CA LEU A 182 5.63 19.39 0.84
C LEU A 182 6.46 19.58 -0.43
N VAL A 183 5.86 19.39 -1.60
CA VAL A 183 6.53 19.53 -2.90
C VAL A 183 7.02 20.97 -3.10
N GLY A 184 6.21 21.98 -2.75
CA GLY A 184 6.57 23.39 -2.81
C GLY A 184 7.76 23.75 -1.93
N SER A 185 7.77 23.26 -0.68
CA SER A 185 8.88 23.49 0.26
C SER A 185 10.20 22.89 -0.24
N ALA A 186 10.11 21.78 -0.97
CA ALA A 186 11.24 21.05 -1.52
C ALA A 186 11.98 21.82 -2.63
N PHE A 187 11.27 22.73 -3.33
CA PHE A 187 11.90 23.64 -4.29
C PHE A 187 12.65 24.79 -3.60
N TRP A 188 12.26 25.15 -2.37
CA TRP A 188 12.91 26.22 -1.61
C TRP A 188 14.12 25.69 -0.83
N SER A 189 13.97 24.60 -0.08
CA SER A 189 15.09 23.98 0.65
C SER A 189 14.82 22.50 0.98
N VAL A 190 15.86 21.68 0.79
CA VAL A 190 15.87 20.24 1.15
C VAL A 190 15.58 20.07 2.65
N SER A 191 16.19 20.91 3.50
CA SER A 191 16.09 20.82 4.95
C SER A 191 14.69 21.09 5.50
N MET A 192 13.92 22.00 4.87
CA MET A 192 12.51 22.21 5.24
C MET A 192 11.64 21.03 4.82
N ALA A 193 11.87 20.48 3.63
CA ALA A 193 11.14 19.30 3.17
C ALA A 193 11.35 18.09 4.09
N GLU A 194 12.57 17.88 4.58
CA GLU A 194 12.86 16.82 5.57
C GLU A 194 12.10 17.02 6.88
N ARG A 195 12.03 18.24 7.40
CA ARG A 195 11.25 18.55 8.62
C ARG A 195 9.76 18.34 8.40
N LEU A 196 9.22 18.78 7.26
CA LEU A 196 7.81 18.55 6.94
C LEU A 196 7.51 17.07 6.69
N ALA A 197 8.47 16.30 6.18
CA ALA A 197 8.31 14.85 6.02
C ALA A 197 8.18 14.11 7.37
N GLU A 198 8.57 14.74 8.48
CA GLU A 198 8.33 14.19 9.82
C GLU A 198 6.84 14.17 10.21
N LEU A 199 5.98 14.88 9.46
CA LEU A 199 4.53 14.79 9.59
C LEU A 199 3.99 13.39 9.26
N GLU A 200 4.80 12.57 8.58
CA GLU A 200 4.51 11.17 8.37
C GLU A 200 4.86 10.33 9.62
N PRO A 201 3.89 9.66 10.26
CA PRO A 201 4.13 8.83 11.43
C PRO A 201 4.91 7.54 11.10
N PHE A 202 5.15 7.28 9.82
CA PHE A 202 5.85 6.15 9.23
C PHE A 202 7.20 5.83 9.92
N LYS A 203 8.11 6.82 9.99
CA LYS A 203 9.44 6.67 10.59
C LYS A 203 9.33 6.38 12.10
N THR A 204 8.39 7.02 12.79
CA THR A 204 8.22 6.86 14.23
C THR A 204 7.58 5.51 14.58
N ALA A 205 6.54 5.10 13.86
CA ALA A 205 5.76 3.91 14.17
C ALA A 205 6.41 2.60 13.67
N ILE A 206 7.07 2.63 12.50
CA ILE A 206 7.63 1.43 11.87
C ILE A 206 9.15 1.36 12.01
N THR A 207 9.87 2.42 11.62
CA THR A 207 11.34 2.38 11.61
C THR A 207 11.94 2.46 13.01
N LEU A 208 11.38 3.32 13.86
CA LEU A 208 11.88 3.56 15.20
C LEU A 208 11.08 2.82 16.28
N ASN A 209 10.06 2.03 15.92
CA ASN A 209 9.25 1.26 16.86
C ASN A 209 8.75 2.06 18.08
N PHE A 210 8.34 3.31 17.86
CA PHE A 210 7.92 4.27 18.90
C PHE A 210 9.02 4.72 19.87
N ILE A 211 10.29 4.41 19.59
CA ILE A 211 11.46 4.87 20.34
C ILE A 211 11.97 6.15 19.67
N ARG A 212 11.25 7.26 19.88
CA ARG A 212 11.61 8.61 19.42
C ARG A 212 11.26 9.65 20.49
N SER A 213 11.66 10.91 20.30
CA SER A 213 11.24 11.99 21.18
C SER A 213 9.72 12.05 21.33
N TRP A 214 9.29 12.34 22.57
CA TRP A 214 7.91 12.29 23.03
C TRP A 214 6.88 12.98 22.10
N PRO A 215 7.14 14.17 21.52
CA PRO A 215 6.17 14.82 20.64
C PRO A 215 5.78 13.98 19.42
N PHE A 216 6.74 13.30 18.78
CA PHE A 216 6.46 12.47 17.60
C PHE A 216 5.73 11.18 17.96
N VAL A 217 6.08 10.58 19.10
CA VAL A 217 5.43 9.37 19.60
C VAL A 217 3.99 9.68 19.97
N PHE A 218 3.76 10.77 20.72
CA PHE A 218 2.42 11.24 21.06
C PHE A 218 1.58 11.50 19.81
N TYR A 219 2.14 12.19 18.82
CA TYR A 219 1.45 12.42 17.54
C TYR A 219 1.08 11.11 16.82
N ALA A 220 2.00 10.16 16.71
CA ALA A 220 1.74 8.87 16.07
C ALA A 220 0.66 8.07 16.81
N VAL A 221 0.73 8.01 18.14
CA VAL A 221 -0.26 7.33 18.99
C VAL A 221 -1.61 8.03 18.90
N LEU A 222 -1.65 9.36 18.90
CA LEU A 222 -2.88 10.15 18.73
C LEU A 222 -3.55 9.81 17.40
N LEU A 223 -2.80 9.76 16.30
CA LEU A 223 -3.33 9.40 14.99
C LEU A 223 -3.90 7.98 14.95
N LEU A 224 -3.23 7.02 15.61
CA LEU A 224 -3.75 5.65 15.75
C LEU A 224 -4.98 5.62 16.67
N GLY A 225 -5.00 6.41 17.75
CA GLY A 225 -6.14 6.56 18.66
C GLY A 225 -7.38 7.11 17.96
N VAL A 226 -7.24 8.14 17.13
CA VAL A 226 -8.33 8.63 16.26
C VAL A 226 -8.76 7.53 15.27
N GLY A 227 -7.82 6.70 14.83
CA GLY A 227 -8.06 5.51 14.02
C GLY A 227 -9.01 4.48 14.65
N LEU A 228 -9.18 4.47 15.98
CA LEU A 228 -10.17 3.62 16.66
C LEU A 228 -11.60 4.07 16.35
N PHE A 229 -11.83 5.37 16.16
CA PHE A 229 -13.15 5.92 15.89
C PHE A 229 -13.42 6.09 14.39
N ILE A 230 -12.37 6.39 13.61
CA ILE A 230 -12.44 6.61 12.17
C ILE A 230 -11.43 5.70 11.48
N HIS A 231 -11.93 4.65 10.83
CA HIS A 231 -11.09 3.68 10.12
C HIS A 231 -10.09 4.35 9.16
N LYS A 232 -8.80 4.02 9.30
CA LYS A 232 -7.69 4.55 8.49
C LYS A 232 -7.65 6.08 8.35
N PHE A 233 -7.91 6.80 9.45
CA PHE A 233 -7.95 8.26 9.48
C PHE A 233 -6.75 8.95 8.77
N PHE A 234 -5.52 8.58 9.13
CA PHE A 234 -4.31 9.16 8.51
C PHE A 234 -4.26 8.93 6.99
N CYS A 235 -4.42 7.68 6.54
CA CYS A 235 -4.39 7.36 5.11
C CYS A 235 -5.51 8.07 4.32
N ARG A 236 -6.64 8.35 4.97
CA ARG A 236 -7.81 9.00 4.36
C ARG A 236 -7.63 10.52 4.20
N TYR A 237 -7.02 11.20 5.19
CA TYR A 237 -7.06 12.66 5.28
C TYR A 237 -5.71 13.37 5.34
N LEU A 238 -4.65 12.69 5.81
CA LEU A 238 -3.36 13.34 6.11
C LEU A 238 -2.21 12.79 5.28
N CYS A 239 -2.31 11.58 4.73
CA CYS A 239 -1.20 10.91 4.06
C CYS A 239 -0.85 11.57 2.70
N PRO A 240 0.29 12.28 2.60
CA PRO A 240 0.68 12.98 1.38
C PRO A 240 1.17 11.99 0.30
N LEU A 241 1.88 10.92 0.70
CA LEU A 241 2.24 9.81 -0.19
C LEU A 241 1.01 9.21 -0.88
N GLY A 242 -0.06 8.96 -0.10
CA GLY A 242 -1.31 8.43 -0.63
C GLY A 242 -1.99 9.37 -1.63
N ALA A 243 -1.88 10.69 -1.41
CA ALA A 243 -2.35 11.70 -2.36
C ALA A 243 -1.53 11.68 -3.66
N GLY A 244 -0.20 11.54 -3.56
CA GLY A 244 0.68 11.43 -4.73
C GLY A 244 0.36 10.20 -5.57
N LEU A 245 0.21 9.04 -4.91
CA LEU A 245 -0.19 7.80 -5.59
C LEU A 245 -1.62 7.87 -6.15
N ALA A 246 -2.55 8.58 -5.49
CA ALA A 246 -3.89 8.78 -6.03
C ALA A 246 -3.86 9.63 -7.30
N MET A 247 -3.05 10.70 -7.31
CA MET A 247 -2.91 11.57 -8.47
C MET A 247 -2.32 10.85 -9.69
N LEU A 248 -1.30 10.01 -9.47
CA LEU A 248 -0.72 9.19 -10.54
C LEU A 248 -1.64 8.02 -10.93
N GLY A 249 -2.36 7.46 -9.96
CA GLY A 249 -3.29 6.34 -10.17
C GLY A 249 -4.52 6.69 -11.00
N LYS A 250 -4.82 7.97 -11.24
CA LYS A 250 -5.88 8.41 -12.17
C LYS A 250 -5.67 7.88 -13.60
N PHE A 251 -4.42 7.62 -13.97
CA PHE A 251 -4.04 7.05 -15.27
C PHE A 251 -4.07 5.52 -15.29
N SER A 252 -4.64 4.87 -14.26
CA SER A 252 -4.73 3.41 -14.22
C SER A 252 -5.54 2.87 -15.39
N LEU A 253 -5.01 1.89 -16.11
CA LEU A 253 -5.67 1.30 -17.27
C LEU A 253 -6.86 0.40 -16.91
N PHE A 254 -6.77 -0.36 -15.81
CA PHE A 254 -7.76 -1.40 -15.51
C PHE A 254 -8.61 -1.10 -14.27
N ARG A 255 -9.94 -1.02 -14.47
CA ARG A 255 -10.94 -0.88 -13.39
C ARG A 255 -11.64 -2.21 -13.14
N TRP A 256 -11.03 -3.05 -12.30
CA TRP A 256 -11.40 -4.47 -12.18
C TRP A 256 -12.56 -4.77 -11.22
N LEU A 257 -12.99 -3.83 -10.38
CA LEU A 257 -14.09 -4.04 -9.44
C LEU A 257 -15.43 -3.91 -10.18
N GLN A 258 -15.81 -4.99 -10.86
CA GLN A 258 -17.10 -5.09 -11.54
C GLN A 258 -18.26 -5.10 -10.53
N ARG A 259 -19.32 -4.38 -10.86
CA ARG A 259 -20.54 -4.29 -10.05
C ARG A 259 -21.74 -4.70 -10.88
N ARG A 260 -22.77 -5.18 -10.19
CA ARG A 260 -24.08 -5.47 -10.79
C ARG A 260 -24.88 -4.18 -10.96
N THR A 261 -25.83 -4.17 -11.89
CA THR A 261 -26.65 -3.00 -12.21
C THR A 261 -27.56 -2.59 -11.05
N GLU A 262 -27.95 -3.52 -10.19
CA GLU A 262 -28.81 -3.25 -9.03
C GLU A 262 -28.03 -2.69 -7.82
N CYS A 263 -26.71 -2.57 -7.93
CA CYS A 263 -25.87 -1.91 -6.95
C CYS A 263 -26.07 -0.38 -6.99
N GLY A 264 -26.36 0.24 -5.85
CA GLY A 264 -26.69 1.66 -5.74
C GLY A 264 -28.20 1.90 -5.77
N SER A 265 -28.93 1.22 -6.64
CA SER A 265 -30.40 1.26 -6.61
C SER A 265 -30.98 -0.08 -7.05
N PRO A 266 -31.72 -0.82 -6.18
CA PRO A 266 -32.11 -0.49 -4.80
C PRO A 266 -31.06 -0.89 -3.73
N CYS A 267 -29.99 -1.62 -4.07
CA CYS A 267 -29.08 -2.19 -3.07
C CYS A 267 -27.99 -1.21 -2.59
N GLN A 268 -27.95 -0.93 -1.28
CA GLN A 268 -26.94 -0.03 -0.66
C GLN A 268 -25.93 -0.76 0.25
N LEU A 269 -25.93 -2.10 0.27
CA LEU A 269 -25.16 -2.89 1.24
C LEU A 269 -23.65 -2.62 1.18
N CYS A 270 -23.04 -2.69 -0.01
CA CYS A 270 -21.59 -2.50 -0.17
C CYS A 270 -21.15 -1.09 0.25
N LYS A 271 -22.00 -0.06 0.04
CA LYS A 271 -21.72 1.30 0.49
C LYS A 271 -21.70 1.40 2.01
N VAL A 272 -22.68 0.79 2.68
CA VAL A 272 -22.75 0.80 4.15
C VAL A 272 -21.57 0.02 4.76
N ARG A 273 -21.17 -1.09 4.13
CA ARG A 273 -20.05 -1.96 4.56
C ARG A 273 -18.66 -1.44 4.18
N CYS A 274 -18.55 -0.44 3.31
CA CYS A 274 -17.26 0.12 2.92
C CYS A 274 -16.68 0.98 4.06
N ASP A 275 -15.68 0.48 4.77
CA ASP A 275 -15.07 1.19 5.92
C ASP A 275 -14.33 2.48 5.52
N ILE A 276 -13.89 2.62 4.26
CA ILE A 276 -13.22 3.83 3.74
C ILE A 276 -14.19 4.82 3.08
N ASP A 277 -15.48 4.45 2.95
CA ASP A 277 -16.54 5.14 2.21
C ASP A 277 -16.18 5.58 0.76
N SER A 278 -15.43 4.76 0.00
CA SER A 278 -15.09 5.04 -1.41
C SER A 278 -16.19 4.67 -2.41
N ILE A 279 -17.40 4.35 -1.94
CA ILE A 279 -18.53 3.96 -2.77
C ILE A 279 -19.61 5.04 -2.71
N ASN A 280 -19.97 5.57 -3.87
CA ASN A 280 -20.99 6.59 -4.01
C ASN A 280 -22.41 6.02 -3.90
N ARG A 281 -23.41 6.91 -3.77
CA ARG A 281 -24.82 6.52 -3.59
C ARG A 281 -25.40 5.77 -4.79
N ASP A 282 -24.98 6.16 -5.98
CA ASP A 282 -25.29 5.55 -7.28
C ASP A 282 -24.63 4.17 -7.46
N GLY A 283 -23.71 3.77 -6.59
CA GLY A 283 -22.95 2.53 -6.73
C GLY A 283 -21.66 2.67 -7.53
N SER A 284 -21.26 3.87 -7.98
CA SER A 284 -19.92 4.06 -8.55
C SER A 284 -18.84 3.93 -7.46
N ILE A 285 -17.64 3.46 -7.84
CA ILE A 285 -16.48 3.34 -6.95
C ILE A 285 -15.54 4.48 -7.29
N ASP A 286 -15.17 5.28 -6.29
CA ASP A 286 -14.08 6.25 -6.41
C ASP A 286 -12.74 5.53 -6.25
N TYR A 287 -12.06 5.29 -7.38
CA TYR A 287 -10.77 4.59 -7.42
C TYR A 287 -9.61 5.44 -6.86
N ASP A 288 -9.74 6.76 -6.83
CA ASP A 288 -8.73 7.65 -6.24
C ASP A 288 -8.70 7.48 -4.70
N GLU A 289 -9.81 7.05 -4.12
CA GLU A 289 -10.01 6.87 -2.67
C GLU A 289 -10.03 5.38 -2.25
N CYS A 290 -10.39 4.49 -3.17
CA CYS A 290 -10.46 3.04 -2.94
C CYS A 290 -9.08 2.43 -2.59
N ILE A 291 -9.02 1.69 -1.48
CA ILE A 291 -7.84 0.91 -1.08
C ILE A 291 -7.85 -0.53 -1.62
N GLN A 292 -8.81 -0.86 -2.49
CA GLN A 292 -8.97 -2.20 -3.08
C GLN A 292 -8.89 -3.32 -2.02
N CYS A 293 -9.65 -3.17 -0.93
CA CYS A 293 -9.75 -4.20 0.10
C CYS A 293 -10.54 -5.45 -0.35
N MET A 294 -11.26 -5.33 -1.47
CA MET A 294 -12.09 -6.35 -2.12
C MET A 294 -13.28 -6.87 -1.28
N GLU A 295 -13.57 -6.27 -0.13
CA GLU A 295 -14.72 -6.64 0.71
C GLU A 295 -16.04 -6.58 -0.07
N CYS A 296 -16.20 -5.59 -0.94
CA CYS A 296 -17.39 -5.46 -1.78
C CYS A 296 -17.53 -6.60 -2.81
N ILE A 297 -16.44 -7.16 -3.32
CA ILE A 297 -16.47 -8.32 -4.25
C ILE A 297 -16.81 -9.59 -3.47
N VAL A 298 -16.24 -9.76 -2.27
CA VAL A 298 -16.58 -10.89 -1.37
C VAL A 298 -18.08 -10.92 -1.10
N ILE A 299 -18.67 -9.76 -0.76
CA ILE A 299 -20.12 -9.65 -0.55
C ILE A 299 -20.91 -10.00 -1.82
N LEU A 300 -20.46 -9.56 -3.00
CA LEU A 300 -21.16 -9.77 -4.27
C LEU A 300 -21.10 -11.22 -4.77
N ASN A 301 -20.01 -11.94 -4.49
CA ASN A 301 -19.80 -13.32 -4.93
C ASN A 301 -20.26 -14.35 -3.90
N ASN A 302 -20.54 -13.92 -2.67
CA ASN A 302 -21.09 -14.78 -1.62
C ASN A 302 -22.63 -14.78 -1.65
N LYS A 303 -23.20 -15.95 -1.98
CA LYS A 303 -24.66 -16.17 -2.10
C LYS A 303 -25.43 -15.87 -0.83
N ASP A 304 -24.79 -15.98 0.34
CA ASP A 304 -25.42 -15.79 1.64
C ASP A 304 -25.27 -14.34 2.16
N GLN A 305 -24.47 -13.50 1.49
CA GLN A 305 -24.25 -12.11 1.90
C GLN A 305 -24.85 -11.10 0.90
N CYS A 306 -24.91 -11.46 -0.39
CA CYS A 306 -25.43 -10.57 -1.42
C CYS A 306 -26.95 -10.36 -1.26
N ALA A 307 -27.35 -9.16 -0.83
CA ALA A 307 -28.77 -8.81 -0.64
C ALA A 307 -29.62 -8.96 -1.92
N ILE A 308 -29.01 -8.78 -3.09
CA ILE A 308 -29.68 -8.96 -4.39
C ILE A 308 -30.01 -10.43 -4.61
N GLU A 309 -29.05 -11.33 -4.44
CA GLU A 309 -29.27 -12.77 -4.62
C GLU A 309 -30.23 -13.34 -3.57
N LEU A 310 -30.11 -12.90 -2.31
CA LEU A 310 -31.02 -13.29 -1.25
C LEU A 310 -32.48 -12.88 -1.55
N SER A 311 -32.69 -11.64 -2.04
CA SER A 311 -34.03 -11.18 -2.39
C SER A 311 -34.60 -11.92 -3.61
N GLN A 312 -33.80 -12.17 -4.65
CA GLN A 312 -34.19 -12.95 -5.82
C GLN A 312 -34.50 -14.41 -5.46
N ASN A 313 -33.70 -15.05 -4.61
CA ASN A 313 -33.92 -16.43 -4.16
C ASN A 313 -35.19 -16.54 -3.30
N LYS A 314 -35.44 -15.56 -2.42
CA LYS A 314 -36.67 -15.49 -1.63
C LYS A 314 -37.91 -15.33 -2.53
N GLN A 315 -37.84 -14.48 -3.56
CA GLN A 315 -38.92 -14.29 -4.52
C GLN A 315 -39.18 -15.55 -5.35
N LYS A 316 -38.13 -16.24 -5.81
CA LYS A 316 -38.25 -17.52 -6.53
C LYS A 316 -38.90 -18.61 -5.68
N ARG A 317 -38.53 -18.71 -4.40
CA ARG A 317 -39.15 -19.66 -3.45
C ARG A 317 -40.64 -19.35 -3.28
N ARG A 318 -41.00 -18.09 -3.02
CA ARG A 318 -42.40 -17.66 -2.89
C ARG A 318 -43.23 -17.97 -4.15
N ASN A 319 -42.69 -17.72 -5.34
CA ASN A 319 -43.38 -18.02 -6.59
C ASN A 319 -43.55 -19.54 -6.82
N ARG A 320 -42.59 -20.35 -6.36
CA ARG A 320 -42.68 -21.81 -6.43
C ARG A 320 -43.74 -22.36 -5.48
N ASP A 321 -43.84 -21.81 -4.27
CA ASP A 321 -44.85 -22.21 -3.29
C ASP A 321 -46.25 -21.81 -3.77
N ASN A 322 -46.43 -20.58 -4.26
CA ASN A 322 -47.69 -20.15 -4.88
C ASN A 322 -48.11 -21.02 -6.08
N ARG A 323 -47.18 -21.53 -6.90
CA ARG A 323 -47.50 -22.46 -8.00
C ARG A 323 -47.91 -23.85 -7.53
N ARG A 324 -47.44 -24.30 -6.37
CA ARG A 324 -47.82 -25.59 -5.77
C ARG A 324 -49.18 -25.53 -5.09
N GLU A 325 -49.59 -24.36 -4.62
CA GLU A 325 -50.88 -24.12 -3.96
C GLU A 325 -52.05 -23.92 -4.94
N ILE A 326 -51.82 -23.76 -6.25
CA ILE A 326 -52.89 -23.82 -7.26
C ILE A 326 -53.28 -25.29 -7.41
N PRO A 327 -54.41 -25.76 -6.84
CA PRO A 327 -54.81 -27.14 -6.98
C PRO A 327 -55.19 -27.38 -8.44
N ALA A 328 -54.99 -28.62 -8.90
CA ALA A 328 -55.62 -29.17 -10.10
C ALA A 328 -57.15 -29.09 -9.99
N ARG A 329 -57.72 -27.90 -10.17
CA ARG A 329 -59.17 -27.62 -10.14
C ARG A 329 -59.72 -27.36 -11.54
N GLN A 330 -58.97 -27.74 -12.57
CA GLN A 330 -59.36 -27.73 -13.97
C GLN A 330 -58.68 -28.91 -14.69
N LEU A 331 -59.19 -30.12 -14.45
CA LEU A 331 -59.12 -31.24 -15.39
C LEU A 331 -60.46 -31.97 -15.32
#